data_AF-A0A7C2Q0S7-F1
#
_entry.id   AF-A0A7C2Q0S7-F1
#
_cell.length_a   1.000
_cell.length_b   1.000
_cell.length_c   1.000
_cell.angle_alpha   90.00
_cell.angle_beta   90.00
_cell.angle_gamma   90.00
#
_symmetry.space_group_name_H-M   'P 1'
#
loop_
_entity.id
_entity.type
_entity.pdbx_description
1 polymer ?
#
loop_
_entity_poly.entity_id
_entity_poly.type
_entity_poly.pdbx_seq_one_letter_code
_entity_poly.pdbx_strand_id
1 'polypeptide(L)'
;MGLARNVLMIIVLLILVWAIFLLVSYVITVTVLYTLELPGDTIISIARVVLGLVIAGAWILGWYKLTKLWLYKILLARKRET
;
A
#
# COMPACT_ATOMS: atom_id res chain seq x y z
N MET A 1 21.44 19.72 10.61
CA MET A 1 20.04 19.88 10.13
C MET A 1 19.51 18.59 9.46
N GLY A 2 19.70 17.40 10.06
CA GLY A 2 19.31 16.12 9.45
C GLY A 2 18.00 15.51 9.98
N LEU A 3 17.70 15.72 11.26
CA LEU A 3 16.55 15.11 11.95
C LEU A 3 15.20 15.62 11.41
N ALA A 4 15.01 16.94 11.33
CA ALA A 4 13.76 17.53 10.84
C ALA A 4 13.42 17.09 9.41
N ARG A 5 14.43 16.99 8.53
CA ARG A 5 14.27 16.53 7.14
C ARG A 5 13.90 15.04 7.07
N ASN A 6 14.49 14.20 7.93
CA ASN A 6 14.14 12.78 8.00
C ASN A 6 12.73 12.56 8.56
N VAL A 7 12.36 13.31 9.60
CA VAL A 7 11.00 13.29 10.16
C VAL A 7 9.97 13.73 9.14
N LEU A 8 10.25 14.80 8.39
CA LEU A 8 9.38 15.25 7.29
C LEU A 8 9.21 14.16 6.21
N MET A 9 10.30 13.49 5.81
CA MET A 9 10.23 12.38 4.87
C MET A 9 9.41 11.21 5.40
N ILE A 10 9.50 10.89 6.71
CA ILE A 10 8.68 9.85 7.35
C ILE A 10 7.19 10.24 7.28
N ILE A 11 6.86 11.48 7.62
CA ILE A 11 5.49 11.97 7.63
C ILE A 11 4.89 11.91 6.21
N VAL A 12 5.64 12.37 5.21
CA VAL A 12 5.21 12.30 3.80
C VAL A 12 5.01 10.85 3.36
N LEU A 13 5.93 9.95 3.72
CA LEU A 13 5.80 8.52 3.44
C LEU A 13 4.52 7.96 4.07
N LEU A 14 4.26 8.27 5.34
CA LEU A 14 3.07 7.84 6.09
C LEU A 14 1.77 8.33 5.45
N ILE A 15 1.72 9.61 5.05
CA ILE A 15 0.55 10.18 4.36
C ILE A 15 0.31 9.45 3.03
N LEU A 16 1.37 9.16 2.27
CA LEU A 16 1.28 8.38 1.03
C LEU A 16 0.80 6.95 1.29
N VAL A 17 1.28 6.29 2.34
CA VAL A 17 0.80 4.95 2.76
C VAL A 17 -0.71 5.00 2.98
N TRP A 18 -1.16 5.96 3.79
CA TRP A 18 -2.57 6.10 4.15
C TRP A 18 -3.45 6.43 2.96
N ALA A 19 -3.05 7.37 2.12
CA ALA A 19 -3.81 7.77 0.94
C ALA A 19 -4.04 6.59 -0.01
N ILE A 20 -2.98 5.83 -0.29
CA ILE A 20 -3.11 4.71 -1.22
C ILE A 20 -3.76 3.48 -0.54
N PHE A 21 -3.59 3.30 0.78
CA PHE A 21 -4.37 2.31 1.52
C PHE A 21 -5.87 2.58 1.39
N LEU A 22 -6.31 3.83 1.58
CA LEU A 22 -7.71 4.23 1.38
C LEU A 22 -8.17 3.97 -0.05
N LEU A 23 -7.32 4.25 -1.05
CA LEU A 23 -7.63 3.98 -2.45
C LEU A 23 -7.82 2.47 -2.72
N VAL A 24 -6.92 1.62 -2.19
CA VAL A 24 -7.04 0.16 -2.32
C VAL A 24 -8.30 -0.34 -1.61
N SER A 25 -8.58 0.14 -0.40
CA SER A 25 -9.80 -0.20 0.32
C SER A 25 -11.06 0.22 -0.45
N TYR A 26 -11.06 1.40 -1.07
CA TYR A 26 -12.16 1.85 -1.93
C TYR A 26 -12.35 0.93 -3.13
N VAL A 27 -11.26 0.60 -3.85
CA VAL A 27 -11.33 -0.33 -5.00
C VAL A 27 -11.90 -1.67 -4.56
N ILE A 28 -11.43 -2.25 -3.46
CA ILE A 28 -11.95 -3.52 -2.94
C ILE A 28 -13.43 -3.39 -2.60
N THR A 29 -13.83 -2.32 -1.90
CA THR A 29 -15.21 -2.09 -1.48
C THR A 29 -16.14 -1.99 -2.68
N VAL A 30 -15.80 -1.16 -3.67
CA VAL A 30 -16.58 -1.03 -4.91
C VAL A 30 -16.65 -2.37 -5.63
N THR A 31 -15.52 -3.07 -5.76
CA THR A 31 -15.47 -4.35 -6.49
C THR A 31 -16.35 -5.40 -5.81
N VAL A 32 -16.31 -5.49 -4.48
CA VAL A 32 -17.06 -6.46 -3.67
C VAL A 32 -18.55 -6.11 -3.58
N LEU A 33 -18.91 -4.85 -3.33
CA LEU A 33 -20.31 -4.42 -3.26
C LEU A 33 -21.02 -4.59 -4.61
N TYR A 34 -20.34 -4.25 -5.71
CA TYR A 34 -20.89 -4.44 -7.06
C TYR A 34 -21.09 -5.93 -7.42
N THR A 35 -20.48 -6.85 -6.68
CA THR A 35 -20.74 -8.29 -6.78
C THR A 35 -21.94 -8.77 -5.97
N LEU A 36 -22.29 -8.07 -4.90
CA LEU A 36 -23.41 -8.42 -4.04
C LEU A 36 -24.74 -7.87 -4.58
N GLU A 37 -24.70 -6.73 -5.26
CA GLU A 37 -25.89 -6.05 -5.78
C GLU A 37 -26.37 -6.54 -7.15
N LEU A 38 -25.50 -7.15 -7.97
CA LEU A 38 -25.88 -7.72 -9.27
C LEU A 38 -26.10 -9.23 -9.16
N PRO A 39 -27.28 -9.77 -9.54
CA PRO A 39 -27.45 -11.19 -9.74
C PRO A 39 -26.58 -11.60 -10.94
N GLY A 40 -25.41 -12.16 -10.65
CA GLY A 40 -24.39 -12.48 -11.63
C GLY A 40 -23.73 -13.82 -11.33
N ASP A 41 -23.17 -14.42 -12.38
CA ASP A 41 -22.56 -15.75 -12.37
C ASP A 41 -21.53 -15.90 -11.23
N THR A 42 -21.65 -16.96 -10.42
CA THR A 42 -20.84 -17.19 -9.20
C THR A 42 -19.34 -17.13 -9.49
N ILE A 43 -18.94 -17.56 -10.69
CA ILE A 43 -17.54 -17.53 -11.17
C ILE A 43 -17.01 -16.09 -11.30
N ILE A 44 -17.83 -15.17 -11.82
CA ILE A 44 -17.46 -13.74 -11.96
C ILE A 44 -17.29 -13.11 -10.57
N SER A 45 -18.12 -13.52 -9.61
CA SER A 45 -18.02 -13.02 -8.24
C SER A 45 -16.73 -13.45 -7.54
N ILE A 46 -16.39 -14.73 -7.64
CA ILE A 46 -15.13 -15.27 -7.11
C ILE A 46 -13.92 -14.59 -7.76
N ALA A 47 -13.93 -14.39 -9.09
CA ALA A 47 -12.84 -13.74 -9.81
C ALA A 47 -12.57 -12.31 -9.32
N ARG A 48 -13.63 -11.55 -9.00
CA ARG A 48 -13.53 -10.19 -8.44
C ARG A 48 -12.93 -10.15 -7.04
N VAL A 49 -13.32 -11.09 -6.17
CA VAL A 49 -12.73 -11.23 -4.83
C VAL A 49 -11.24 -11.59 -4.93
N VAL A 50 -10.88 -12.52 -5.80
CA VAL A 50 -9.48 -12.90 -6.04
C VAL A 50 -8.67 -11.71 -6.58
N LEU A 51 -9.23 -10.91 -7.49
CA LEU A 51 -8.62 -9.67 -7.96
C LEU A 51 -8.36 -8.69 -6.81
N GLY A 52 -9.34 -8.49 -5.92
CA GLY A 52 -9.17 -7.67 -4.72
C GLY A 52 -8.03 -8.14 -3.83
N LEU A 53 -7.91 -9.47 -3.62
CA LEU A 53 -6.81 -10.07 -2.86
C LEU A 53 -5.45 -9.87 -3.53
N VAL A 54 -5.37 -10.02 -4.86
CA VAL A 54 -4.13 -9.80 -5.62
C VAL A 54 -3.68 -8.35 -5.52
N ILE A 55 -4.61 -7.40 -5.66
CA ILE A 55 -4.31 -5.95 -5.53
C ILE A 55 -3.82 -5.64 -4.11
N ALA A 56 -4.49 -6.17 -3.08
CA ALA A 56 -4.07 -6.00 -1.69
C ALA A 56 -2.67 -6.62 -1.43
N GLY A 57 -2.41 -7.82 -1.96
CA GLY A 57 -1.12 -8.48 -1.84
C GLY A 57 0.01 -7.70 -2.54
N ALA A 58 -0.24 -7.23 -3.77
CA ALA A 58 0.70 -6.41 -4.52
C ALA A 58 1.01 -5.09 -3.78
N TRP A 59 -0.02 -4.50 -3.15
CA TRP A 59 0.12 -3.31 -2.32
C TRP A 59 1.05 -3.53 -1.12
N ILE A 60 0.82 -4.60 -0.36
CA ILE A 60 1.63 -4.96 0.80
C ILE A 60 3.09 -5.21 0.40
N LEU A 61 3.32 -6.00 -0.67
CA LEU A 61 4.66 -6.31 -1.15
C LEU A 61 5.38 -5.08 -1.70
N GLY A 62 4.67 -4.20 -2.40
CA GLY A 62 5.19 -2.91 -2.87
C GLY A 62 5.67 -2.05 -1.70
N TRP A 63 4.84 -1.93 -0.66
CA TRP A 63 5.20 -1.20 0.56
C TRP A 63 6.36 -1.81 1.32
N TYR A 64 6.38 -3.13 1.46
CA TYR A 64 7.47 -3.82 2.13
C TYR A 64 8.81 -3.55 1.44
N LYS A 65 8.84 -3.59 0.10
CA LYS A 65 10.05 -3.24 -0.66
C LYS A 65 10.42 -1.77 -0.52
N LEU A 66 9.43 -0.87 -0.58
CA LEU A 66 9.67 0.57 -0.48
C LEU A 66 10.21 0.97 0.90
N THR A 67 9.59 0.48 1.97
CA THR A 67 10.05 0.70 3.34
C THR A 67 11.42 0.10 3.57
N LYS A 68 11.69 -1.11 3.07
CA LYS A 68 13.02 -1.74 3.14
C LYS A 68 14.09 -0.91 2.44
N LEU A 69 13.84 -0.46 1.21
CA LEU A 69 14.76 0.41 0.46
C LEU A 69 15.01 1.74 1.17
N TRP A 70 13.95 2.37 1.66
CA TRP A 70 14.02 3.65 2.35
C TRP A 70 14.76 3.53 3.69
N LEU A 71 14.45 2.51 4.48
CA LEU A 71 15.13 2.18 5.74
C LEU A 71 16.62 1.89 5.49
N TYR A 72 16.93 1.14 4.43
CA TYR A 72 18.31 0.86 4.04
C TYR A 72 19.06 2.14 3.70
N LYS A 73 18.46 3.04 2.92
CA LYS A 73 19.06 4.36 2.63
C LYS A 73 19.36 5.16 3.90
N ILE A 74 18.44 5.16 4.87
CA ILE A 74 18.63 5.90 6.11
C ILE A 74 19.68 5.27 7.02
N LEU A 75 19.67 3.95 7.15
CA LEU A 75 20.70 3.21 7.90
C LEU A 75 22.09 3.41 7.27
N LEU A 76 22.19 3.36 5.94
CA LEU A 76 23.45 3.55 5.22
C LEU A 76 23.95 5.00 5.33
N ALA A 77 23.05 5.98 5.27
CA ALA A 77 23.40 7.39 5.48
C ALA A 77 23.95 7.62 6.90
N ARG A 78 23.35 6.99 7.92
CA ARG A 78 23.82 7.09 9.30
C ARG A 78 25.18 6.44 9.54
N LYS A 79 25.50 5.32 8.85
CA LYS A 79 26.80 4.63 8.96
C LYS A 79 27.98 5.44 8.38
N ARG A 80 27.74 6.36 7.44
CA ARG A 80 28.79 7.17 6.81
C ARG A 80 29.19 8.40 7.66
N GLU A 81 28.39 8.76 8.65
CA GLU A 81 28.62 9.88 9.56
C GLU A 81 29.34 9.47 10.87
N THR A 82 29.52 8.17 11.12
CA THR A 82 30.32 7.58 12.23
C THR A 82 31.61 6.99 11.71
#